data_AF-A0A2H3AL48-F1
#
_entry.id   AF-A0A2H3AL48-F1
#
_cell.length_a   1.000
_cell.length_b   1.000
_cell.length_c   1.000
_cell.angle_alpha   90.00
_cell.angle_beta   90.00
_cell.angle_gamma   90.00
#
_symmetry.space_group_name_H-M   'P 1'
#
loop_
_entity.id
_entity.type
_entity.pdbx_description
1 polymer ?
#
loop_
_entity_poly.entity_id
_entity_poly.type
_entity_poly.pdbx_seq_one_letter_code
_entity_poly.pdbx_strand_id
1 'polypeptide(L)'
;SLVTWIAIHEEGIKDLFTYSDDDFLWEFATVKSFYKLYKELFPAKQAKLLCLWNHLEIPHTWPKQVSDRVLVIIGYNVNINEITATLSSKVKSDLISNL
;
A
#
# COMPACT_ATOMS: atom_id res chain seq x y z
N SER A 1 7.11 6.91 -9.91
CA SER A 1 8.49 7.44 -9.87
C SER A 1 9.44 6.51 -10.63
N LEU A 2 10.73 6.81 -10.77
CA LEU A 2 11.71 5.84 -11.32
C LEU A 2 11.76 4.55 -10.49
N VAL A 3 11.64 4.67 -9.16
CA VAL A 3 11.59 3.52 -8.23
C VAL A 3 10.41 2.61 -8.56
N THR A 4 9.23 3.19 -8.81
CA THR A 4 8.05 2.43 -9.27
C THR A 4 8.30 1.71 -10.58
N TRP A 5 8.97 2.38 -11.54
CA TRP A 5 9.29 1.79 -12.82
C TRP A 5 10.20 0.56 -12.63
N ILE A 6 11.26 0.67 -11.81
CA ILE A 6 12.14 -0.46 -11.46
C ILE A 6 11.34 -1.57 -10.79
N ALA A 7 10.49 -1.24 -9.82
CA ALA A 7 9.66 -2.20 -9.11
C ALA A 7 8.76 -3.02 -10.07
N ILE A 8 8.17 -2.38 -11.07
CA ILE A 8 7.26 -3.04 -12.03
C ILE A 8 8.05 -3.81 -13.09
N HIS A 9 9.07 -3.19 -13.69
CA HIS A 9 9.71 -3.71 -14.90
C HIS A 9 10.92 -4.61 -14.62
N GLU A 10 11.71 -4.29 -13.61
CA GLU A 10 12.91 -5.06 -13.24
C GLU A 10 12.59 -6.09 -12.15
N GLU A 11 11.77 -5.70 -11.16
CA GLU A 11 11.40 -6.58 -10.04
C GLU A 11 10.07 -7.32 -10.26
N GLY A 12 9.31 -7.03 -11.33
CA GLY A 12 8.07 -7.75 -11.63
C GLY A 12 6.96 -7.61 -10.58
N ILE A 13 6.96 -6.54 -9.79
CA ILE A 13 5.90 -6.22 -8.82
C ILE A 13 4.70 -5.65 -9.59
N LYS A 14 3.80 -6.54 -9.99
CA LYS A 14 2.60 -6.19 -10.76
C LYS A 14 1.56 -5.45 -9.92
N ASP A 15 0.80 -4.59 -10.58
CA ASP A 15 -0.31 -3.82 -10.02
C ASP A 15 0.13 -2.91 -8.85
N LEU A 16 1.34 -2.36 -8.96
CA LEU A 16 1.84 -1.31 -8.08
C LEU A 16 1.38 0.04 -8.60
N PHE A 17 0.67 0.77 -7.75
CA PHE A 17 0.18 2.11 -8.02
C PHE A 17 0.87 3.10 -7.09
N THR A 18 1.08 4.32 -7.58
CA THR A 18 1.73 5.37 -6.81
C THR A 18 1.03 6.70 -6.96
N TYR A 19 0.84 7.41 -5.86
CA TYR A 19 0.37 8.78 -5.84
C TYR A 19 1.24 9.60 -4.88
N SER A 20 2.03 10.52 -5.42
CA SER A 20 3.05 11.25 -4.66
C SER A 20 3.98 10.29 -3.90
N ASP A 21 3.88 10.26 -2.56
CA ASP A 21 4.71 9.43 -1.67
C ASP A 21 3.99 8.16 -1.19
N ASP A 22 2.76 7.92 -1.67
CA ASP A 22 1.97 6.73 -1.33
C ASP A 22 2.09 5.67 -2.42
N ASP A 23 2.60 4.50 -2.06
CA ASP A 23 2.64 3.28 -2.87
C ASP A 23 1.59 2.29 -2.36
N PHE A 24 0.78 1.73 -3.27
CA PHE A 24 -0.25 0.75 -2.92
C PHE A 24 -0.40 -0.34 -3.99
N LEU A 25 -0.69 -1.55 -3.53
CA LEU A 25 -0.90 -2.73 -4.34
C LEU A 25 -1.82 -3.72 -3.61
N TRP A 26 -2.18 -4.80 -4.28
CA TRP A 26 -2.97 -5.89 -3.69
C TRP A 26 -2.22 -7.21 -3.75
N GLU A 27 -2.58 -8.15 -2.88
CA GLU A 27 -2.05 -9.51 -2.87
C GLU A 27 -3.07 -10.46 -2.21
N PHE A 28 -3.02 -11.73 -2.55
CA PHE A 28 -3.84 -12.73 -1.86
C PHE A 28 -3.39 -12.90 -0.40
N ALA A 29 -4.35 -12.99 0.52
CA ALA A 29 -4.06 -13.08 1.96
C ALA A 29 -3.20 -14.30 2.35
N THR A 30 -3.20 -15.36 1.54
CA THR A 30 -2.37 -16.55 1.72
C THR A 30 -0.94 -16.39 1.21
N VAL A 31 -0.70 -15.40 0.34
CA VAL A 31 0.60 -15.16 -0.31
C VAL A 31 1.38 -14.14 0.50
N LYS A 32 2.18 -14.64 1.44
CA LYS A 32 2.98 -13.82 2.36
C LYS A 32 4.46 -14.15 2.27
N SER A 33 5.30 -13.20 2.65
CA SER A 33 6.74 -13.38 2.76
C SER A 33 7.28 -12.67 4.00
N PHE A 34 8.27 -13.28 4.63
CA PHE A 34 8.88 -12.73 5.83
C PHE A 34 9.83 -11.59 5.48
N TYR A 35 9.58 -10.40 6.04
CA TYR A 35 10.43 -9.25 5.87
C TYR A 35 11.37 -9.08 7.06
N LYS A 36 12.66 -9.31 6.85
CA LYS A 36 13.67 -9.45 7.91
C LYS A 36 13.82 -8.23 8.80
N LEU A 37 13.76 -7.01 8.23
CA LEU A 37 14.00 -5.78 9.00
C LEU A 37 12.92 -5.56 10.05
N TYR A 38 11.67 -5.89 9.73
CA TYR A 38 10.52 -5.74 10.63
C TYR A 38 10.14 -7.02 11.36
N LYS A 39 10.78 -8.15 11.02
CA LYS A 39 10.57 -9.47 11.62
C LYS A 39 9.11 -9.91 11.58
N GLU A 40 8.43 -9.65 10.47
CA GLU A 40 7.00 -9.89 10.31
C GLU A 40 6.67 -10.41 8.90
N LEU A 41 5.52 -11.09 8.78
CA LEU A 41 4.98 -11.55 7.52
C LEU A 41 4.14 -10.45 6.86
N PHE A 42 4.57 -10.00 5.69
CA PHE A 42 3.83 -9.08 4.84
C PHE A 42 3.25 -9.81 3.63
N PRO A 43 2.25 -9.23 2.94
CA PRO A 43 1.95 -9.57 1.56
C PRO A 43 3.23 -9.70 0.72
N ALA A 44 3.36 -10.76 -0.08
CA ALA A 44 4.65 -11.07 -0.73
C ALA A 44 5.16 -9.93 -1.62
N LYS A 45 4.29 -9.32 -2.45
CA LYS A 45 4.64 -8.14 -3.25
C LYS A 45 5.05 -6.93 -2.40
N GLN A 46 4.41 -6.69 -1.25
CA GLN A 46 4.80 -5.62 -0.33
C GLN A 46 6.18 -5.89 0.29
N ALA A 47 6.43 -7.12 0.75
CA ALA A 47 7.75 -7.50 1.27
C ALA A 47 8.85 -7.32 0.21
N LYS A 48 8.55 -7.66 -1.05
CA LYS A 48 9.48 -7.47 -2.18
C LYS A 48 9.78 -5.99 -2.43
N LEU A 49 8.76 -5.13 -2.41
CA LEU A 49 8.92 -3.68 -2.53
C LEU A 49 9.78 -3.11 -1.39
N LEU A 50 9.56 -3.55 -0.16
CA LEU A 50 10.36 -3.15 1.00
C LEU A 50 11.84 -3.57 0.85
N CYS A 51 12.10 -4.77 0.33
CA CYS A 51 13.46 -5.21 0.03
C CYS A 51 14.13 -4.35 -1.05
N LEU A 52 13.39 -3.95 -2.09
CA LEU A 52 13.89 -3.02 -3.12
C LEU A 52 14.24 -1.66 -2.51
N TRP A 53 13.37 -1.11 -1.65
CA TRP A 53 13.65 0.16 -0.98
C TRP A 53 14.89 0.10 -0.11
N ASN A 54 15.12 -0.99 0.64
CA ASN A 54 16.38 -1.18 1.35
C ASN A 54 17.60 -1.17 0.41
N HIS A 55 17.49 -1.86 -0.72
CA HIS A 55 18.58 -1.95 -1.68
C HIS A 55 18.94 -0.59 -2.29
N LEU A 56 17.92 0.26 -2.50
CA LEU A 56 18.07 1.62 -3.00
C LEU A 56 18.27 2.67 -1.90
N GLU A 57 18.45 2.24 -0.65
CA GLU A 57 18.61 3.10 0.53
C GLU A 57 17.46 4.12 0.73
N ILE A 58 16.24 3.76 0.31
CA ILE A 58 15.04 4.59 0.46
C ILE A 58 14.50 4.43 1.90
N PRO A 59 14.37 5.53 2.67
CA PRO A 59 13.90 5.45 4.04
C PRO A 59 12.42 5.07 4.09
N HIS A 60 12.11 4.09 4.93
CA HIS A 60 10.72 3.68 5.19
C HIS A 60 10.55 3.25 6.65
N THR A 61 9.35 3.38 7.19
CA THR A 61 9.06 3.10 8.61
C THR A 61 7.95 2.06 8.76
N TRP A 62 8.09 1.20 9.77
CA TRP A 62 7.14 0.10 10.03
C TRP A 62 5.71 0.59 10.25
N PRO A 63 5.43 1.68 11.01
CA PRO A 63 4.06 2.13 11.25
C PRO A 63 3.30 2.56 9.99
N LYS A 64 4.02 2.86 8.89
CA LYS A 64 3.40 3.22 7.60
C LYS A 64 3.13 2.00 6.72
N GLN A 65 3.64 0.82 7.07
CA GLN A 65 3.48 -0.39 6.27
C GLN A 65 2.20 -1.12 6.67
N VAL A 66 1.09 -0.71 6.07
CA VAL A 66 -0.24 -1.26 6.36
C VAL A 66 -0.68 -2.28 5.32
N SER A 67 -1.41 -3.31 5.74
CA SER A 67 -2.04 -4.27 4.84
C SER A 67 -3.33 -4.80 5.46
N ASP A 68 -4.46 -4.61 4.78
CA ASP A 68 -5.76 -5.13 5.21
C ASP A 68 -6.71 -5.25 4.00
N ARG A 69 -7.88 -5.85 4.20
CA ARG A 69 -8.96 -5.93 3.21
C ARG A 69 -9.57 -4.58 2.90
N VAL A 70 -9.58 -3.68 3.89
CA VAL A 70 -10.06 -2.30 3.77
C VAL A 70 -8.94 -1.37 4.22
N LEU A 71 -8.48 -0.50 3.32
CA LEU A 71 -7.39 0.45 3.60
C LEU A 71 -7.79 1.86 3.20
N VAL A 72 -7.24 2.83 3.92
CA VAL A 72 -7.32 4.23 3.50
C VAL A 72 -6.24 4.48 2.46
N ILE A 73 -6.64 4.73 1.22
CA ILE A 73 -5.75 5.07 0.10
C ILE A 73 -6.14 6.45 -0.39
N ILE A 74 -5.20 7.40 -0.39
CA ILE A 74 -5.40 8.80 -0.83
C ILE A 74 -6.65 9.49 -0.24
N GLY A 75 -7.02 9.14 1.01
CA GLY A 75 -8.17 9.70 1.72
C GLY A 75 -9.50 8.95 1.55
N TYR A 76 -9.52 7.85 0.79
CA TYR A 76 -10.71 7.00 0.60
C TYR A 76 -10.55 5.67 1.31
N ASN A 77 -11.62 5.20 1.95
CA ASN A 77 -11.74 3.81 2.37
C ASN A 77 -11.96 2.94 1.12
N VAL A 78 -10.95 2.16 0.76
CA VAL A 78 -10.98 1.25 -0.37
C VAL A 78 -11.21 -0.16 0.14
N ASN A 79 -12.28 -0.82 -0.32
CA ASN A 79 -12.55 -2.23 -0.08
C ASN A 79 -12.39 -2.99 -1.40
N ILE A 80 -11.33 -3.79 -1.48
CA ILE A 80 -10.99 -4.50 -2.73
C ILE A 80 -11.95 -5.64 -3.06
N ASN A 81 -12.57 -6.27 -2.04
CA ASN A 81 -13.49 -7.39 -2.24
C ASN A 81 -14.87 -6.92 -2.73
N GLU A 82 -15.26 -5.70 -2.36
CA GLU A 82 -16.51 -5.07 -2.80
C GLU A 82 -16.30 -4.16 -4.01
N ILE A 83 -15.04 -3.90 -4.40
CA ILE A 83 -14.66 -2.97 -5.47
C ILE A 83 -15.28 -1.59 -5.22
N THR A 84 -15.12 -1.08 -4.00
CA THR A 84 -15.64 0.23 -3.59
C THR A 84 -14.53 1.16 -3.10
N ALA A 85 -14.71 2.46 -3.35
CA ALA A 85 -13.90 3.54 -2.78
C ALA A 85 -14.86 4.59 -2.22
N THR A 86 -14.80 4.84 -0.91
CA THR A 86 -15.77 5.71 -0.23
C THR A 86 -15.10 6.67 0.75
N LEU A 87 -15.67 7.87 0.92
CA LEU A 87 -15.30 8.75 2.02
C LEU A 87 -15.67 8.12 3.36
N SER A 88 -14.88 8.37 4.40
CA SER A 88 -15.22 7.96 5.76
C SER A 88 -16.52 8.62 6.22
N SER A 89 -17.25 7.95 7.11
CA SER A 89 -18.51 8.49 7.67
C SER A 89 -18.29 9.85 8.35
N LYS A 90 -17.11 10.03 8.97
CA LYS A 90 -16.71 11.32 9.54
C LYS A 90 -16.59 12.40 8.47
N VAL A 91 -15.82 12.16 7.40
CA VAL A 91 -15.64 13.14 6.31
C VAL A 91 -16.98 13.46 5.63
N LYS A 92 -17.86 12.47 5.46
CA LYS A 92 -19.22 12.70 4.95
C LYS A 92 -20.02 13.62 5.88
N SER A 93 -19.99 13.37 7.19
CA SER A 93 -20.67 14.20 8.18
C SER A 93 -20.12 15.62 8.20
N ASP A 94 -18.79 15.77 8.21
CA ASP A 94 -18.11 17.07 8.21
C ASP A 94 -18.47 17.87 6.94
N LEU A 95 -18.54 17.21 5.78
CA LEU A 95 -18.94 17.85 4.53
C LEU A 95 -20.38 18.38 4.60
N ILE A 96 -21.31 17.58 5.13
CA ILE A 96 -22.72 17.98 5.27
C ILE A 96 -22.89 19.11 6.29
N SER A 97 -22.14 19.10 7.40
CA SER A 97 -22.25 20.14 8.42
C SER A 97 -21.69 21.51 7.99
N ASN A 98 -20.91 21.56 6.91
CA ASN A 98 -20.32 22.78 6.36
C ASN A 98 -21.02 23.25 5.06
N LEU A 99 -22.16 22.65 4.71
CA LEU A 99 -23.07 23.11 3.66
C LEU A 99 -24.17 24.00 4.26
#